data_AF-A0A7V2YWQ3-F1
#
_entry.id   AF-A0A7V2YWQ3-F1
#
_cell.length_a   1.000
_cell.length_b   1.000
_cell.length_c   1.000
_cell.angle_alpha   90.00
_cell.angle_beta   90.00
_cell.angle_gamma   90.00
#
_symmetry.space_group_name_H-M   'P 1'
#
loop_
_entity.id
_entity.type
_entity.pdbx_description
1 polymer ?
#
loop_
_entity_poly.entity_id
_entity_poly.type
_entity_poly.pdbx_seq_one_letter_code
_entity_poly.pdbx_strand_id
1 'polypeptide(L)' 'VIINTSFNVRGEPIVCSPADAYRCFMRTHMDFLVMDRFILDKKDQPPLVNDSDWQKEFELD' A
#
# COMPACT_ATOMS: atom_id res chain seq x y z
N VAL A 1 16.65 6.52 15.32
CA VAL A 1 16.13 7.41 14.25
C VAL A 1 15.16 6.60 13.41
N ILE A 2 13.99 7.13 13.06
CA ILE A 2 12.94 6.45 12.27
C ILE A 2 12.64 7.31 11.05
N ILE A 3 12.40 6.68 9.89
CA ILE A 3 11.94 7.37 8.68
C ILE A 3 10.41 7.47 8.74
N ASN A 4 9.90 8.69 8.66
CA ASN A 4 8.47 8.98 8.55
C ASN A 4 8.21 9.65 7.20
N THR A 5 7.59 8.92 6.28
CA THR A 5 7.24 9.40 4.94
C THR A 5 5.76 9.13 4.68
N SER A 6 5.20 9.77 3.66
CA SER A 6 3.84 9.50 3.20
C SER A 6 3.64 8.01 2.93
N PHE A 7 2.49 7.48 3.35
CA PHE A 7 2.09 6.12 2.98
C PHE A 7 1.28 6.17 1.69
N ASN A 8 1.98 5.94 0.58
CA ASN A 8 1.45 5.87 -0.78
C ASN A 8 2.43 5.12 -1.68
N VAL A 9 2.02 4.83 -2.91
CA VAL A 9 2.95 4.53 -4.00
C VAL A 9 3.18 5.81 -4.81
N ARG A 10 4.32 5.93 -5.49
CA ARG A 10 4.64 7.12 -6.29
C ARG A 10 3.53 7.38 -7.32
N GLY A 11 3.03 8.62 -7.34
CA GLY A 11 1.92 9.06 -8.20
C GLY A 11 0.55 8.97 -7.52
N GLU A 12 0.39 8.13 -6.49
CA GLU A 12 -0.87 7.99 -5.77
C GLU A 12 -1.00 8.99 -4.61
N PRO A 13 -2.22 9.44 -4.28
CA PRO A 13 -2.48 10.22 -3.06
C PRO A 13 -2.16 9.40 -1.80
N ILE A 14 -1.98 10.09 -0.67
CA ILE A 14 -1.84 9.44 0.64
C ILE A 14 -3.09 8.63 0.95
N VAL A 15 -2.92 7.44 1.52
CA VAL A 15 -4.03 6.55 1.88
C VAL A 15 -5.01 7.22 2.86
N CYS A 16 -6.32 7.05 2.61
CA CYS A 16 -7.39 7.67 3.41
C CYS A 16 -8.40 6.65 3.95
N SER A 17 -8.31 5.38 3.54
CA SER A 17 -9.16 4.29 4.05
C SER A 17 -8.36 3.01 4.30
N PRO A 18 -8.86 2.08 5.13
CA PRO A 18 -8.21 0.78 5.33
C PRO A 18 -8.05 -0.02 4.03
N ALA A 19 -8.99 0.12 3.10
CA ALA A 19 -8.91 -0.52 1.78
C ALA A 19 -7.77 0.08 0.93
N ASP A 20 -7.53 1.38 1.02
CA ASP A 20 -6.40 2.04 0.33
C ASP A 20 -5.07 1.63 0.96
N ALA A 21 -5.01 1.62 2.30
CA ALA A 21 -3.83 1.19 3.04
C ALA A 21 -3.46 -0.26 2.71
N TYR A 22 -4.43 -1.17 2.64
CA TYR A 22 -4.20 -2.56 2.24
C TYR A 22 -3.71 -2.66 0.79
N ARG A 23 -4.35 -1.96 -0.15
CA ARG A 23 -3.91 -1.96 -1.56
C ARG A 23 -2.50 -1.40 -1.74
N CYS A 24 -2.21 -0.25 -1.13
CA CYS A 24 -0.90 0.38 -1.12
C CYS A 24 0.15 -0.55 -0.49
N PHE A 25 -0.15 -1.14 0.67
CA PHE A 25 0.72 -2.14 1.32
C PHE A 25 1.04 -3.30 0.37
N MET A 26 0.04 -3.85 -0.29
CA MET A 26 0.20 -4.99 -1.18
C MET A 26 1.01 -4.63 -2.45
N ARG A 27 1.05 -3.36 -2.88
CA ARG A 27 1.86 -2.86 -4.01
C ARG A 27 3.31 -2.46 -3.67
N THR A 28 3.64 -2.25 -2.40
CA THR A 28 4.99 -1.83 -1.96
C THR A 28 5.90 -3.01 -1.60
N HIS A 29 7.15 -2.75 -1.20
CA HIS A 29 8.05 -3.78 -0.63
C HIS A 29 7.99 -3.83 0.90
N MET A 30 6.94 -3.30 1.54
CA MET A 30 6.79 -3.36 2.99
C MET A 30 6.46 -4.78 3.46
N ASP A 31 7.00 -5.16 4.63
CA ASP A 31 6.77 -6.47 5.23
C ASP A 31 5.48 -6.54 6.06
N PHE A 32 5.18 -5.46 6.80
CA PHE A 32 4.04 -5.40 7.72
C PHE A 32 3.19 -4.14 7.52
N LEU A 33 1.89 -4.30 7.71
CA LEU A 33 0.92 -3.20 7.82
C LEU A 33 0.26 -3.24 9.20
N VAL A 34 0.40 -2.15 9.94
CA VAL A 34 -0.27 -1.95 11.23
C VAL A 34 -1.41 -0.95 11.04
N MET A 35 -2.64 -1.38 11.30
CA MET A 35 -3.85 -0.56 11.23
C MET A 35 -4.68 -0.76 12.49
N ASP A 36 -4.66 0.24 13.39
CA ASP A 36 -5.32 0.16 14.70
C ASP A 36 -4.92 -1.13 15.46
N ARG A 37 -5.85 -2.05 15.70
CA ARG A 37 -5.62 -3.33 16.42
C ARG A 37 -5.24 -4.50 15.50
N PHE A 38 -4.98 -4.24 14.22
CA PHE A 38 -4.65 -5.26 13.23
C PHE A 38 -3.20 -5.13 12.79
N ILE A 39 -2.52 -6.27 12.71
CA ILE A 39 -1.18 -6.39 12.14
C ILE A 39 -1.27 -7.44 11.04
N LEU A 40 -0.87 -7.07 9.83
CA LEU A 40 -0.87 -7.93 8.67
C LEU A 40 0.58 -8.20 8.25
N ASP A 41 0.99 -9.47 8.21
CA ASP A 41 2.22 -9.90 7.55
C ASP A 41 1.91 -10.11 6.07
N LYS A 42 2.71 -9.51 5.18
CA LYS A 42 2.55 -9.64 3.74
C LYS A 42 2.62 -11.08 3.25
N LYS A 43 3.38 -11.93 3.95
CA LYS A 43 3.54 -13.36 3.61
C LYS A 43 2.26 -14.16 3.81
N ASP A 44 1.37 -13.68 4.68
CA ASP A 44 0.08 -14.32 4.97
C ASP A 44 -1.06 -13.78 4.09
N GLN A 45 -0.79 -12.75 3.26
CA GLN A 45 -1.82 -12.13 2.42
C GLN A 45 -1.91 -12.80 1.05
N PRO A 46 -3.13 -12.99 0.51
CA PRO A 46 -3.30 -13.48 -0.85
C PRO A 46 -2.77 -12.45 -1.87
N PRO A 47 -2.27 -12.88 -3.04
CA PRO A 47 -1.87 -11.97 -4.09
C PRO A 47 -3.07 -11.11 -4.55
N LEU A 48 -2.80 -9.86 -4.91
CA LEU A 48 -3.85 -9.00 -5.49
C LEU A 48 -4.33 -9.57 -6.82
N VAL A 49 -5.64 -9.65 -6.97
CA VAL A 49 -6.30 -10.09 -8.20
C VAL A 49 -6.57 -8.86 -9.07
N ASN A 50 -6.23 -8.95 -10.37
CA ASN A 50 -6.45 -7.88 -11.37
C ASN A 50 -5.71 -6.55 -11.08
N ASP A 51 -4.51 -6.60 -10.50
CA ASP A 51 -3.72 -5.41 -10.17
C ASP A 51 -2.80 -4.91 -11.31
N SER A 52 -3.16 -5.16 -12.57
CA SER A 52 -2.25 -4.98 -13.72
C SER A 52 -2.08 -3.55 -14.22
N ASP A 53 -2.97 -2.62 -13.85
CA ASP A 53 -3.09 -1.33 -14.56
C ASP A 53 -2.98 -0.09 -13.67
N TRP A 54 -2.66 -0.24 -12.38
CA TRP A 54 -2.70 0.90 -11.45
C TRP A 54 -1.67 2.00 -11.76
N GLN A 55 -0.53 1.65 -12.34
CA GLN A 55 0.49 2.63 -12.79
C GLN A 55 0.02 3.49 -13.96
N LYS A 56 -1.03 3.08 -14.68
CA LYS A 56 -1.60 3.86 -15.80
C LYS A 56 -2.60 4.90 -15.33
N GLU A 57 -3.13 4.76 -14.11
CA GLU A 57 -4.18 5.63 -13.57
C GLU A 57 -3.62 6.95 -13.04
N PHE A 58 -2.36 6.95 -12.61
CA PHE A 58 -1.70 8.12 -12.03
C PHE A 58 -0.47 8.46 -12.86
N GLU A 59 -0.54 9.52 -13.66
CA GLU A 59 0.62 10.03 -14.40
C GLU A 59 1.75 10.38 -13.41
N LEU A 60 2.97 9.98 -13.78
CA LEU A 60 4.17 10.33 -13.03
C LEU A 60 4.56 11.76 -13.40
N ASP A 61 4.31 12.70 -12.50
CA ASP A 61 5.06 13.97 -12.50
C ASP A 61 6.58 13.72 -12.27
#